data_AF-A0AAJ6VM53-F1
#
_entry.id   AF-A0AAJ6VM53-F1
#
_cell.length_a   1.000
_cell.length_b   1.000
_cell.length_c   1.000
_cell.angle_alpha   90.00
_cell.angle_beta   90.00
_cell.angle_gamma   90.00
#
_symmetry.space_group_name_H-M   'P 1'
#
loop_
_entity.id
_entity.type
_entity.pdbx_description
1 polymer ?
#
loop_
_entity_poly.entity_id
_entity_poly.type
_entity_poly.pdbx_seq_one_letter_code
_entity_poly.pdbx_strand_id
1 'polypeptide(L)'
;MLQSCAAGGSRCARRALVVLLGWGLLMIATVQFRHSGQGSLVLNPTVEELGQVPARPRLQSLAASRFLLQRQTSSQREQPASPATTLVATASLPEELEPLLDRRPARSEDELIREIEERLPSLPLAYWTRNGKQTAAKSGGPELPGCIPKYPSIFELEFNNIYWQTMRSSNGTFQLFGAFYDERKLSRIGPAIRIVGMIDRIEPTLKSYCQMWFEGEREPRVVEVLEYKYIWYSKWGNYKQGIYQPYVIACKVPQSHWRRGPPASVSLVEKRCDTASNNLRVTYNKPATKKQFAVCVKGLDFLHEDLSVRLVEWIELIGLLGADKIFFYELQVHPNVTKVLGHYQRLGRVHVTPLTLPGGQPNVPAFQHMYLTKKTNHKRQNELIPYNDCLYKHMYEYEYIALLDVDEVIMPVQDATWQELMRRVVPKAMRLRNETRASYNVRNVYFLDDLLHTHGTFKDIPKYMHMLQHVYRSKNFTKPNQYIKCFHNPERVVTLHNHFPLACLGAGCTSYPIDTEDAQLQHYRADCVKSLKKTCVEYRENSVLDPTIWRYKDKLVARVTATLKILGFFGSSS
;
A
#
# COMPACT_ATOMS: atom_id res chain seq x y z
N MET A 1 29.00 -4.93 -46.91
CA MET A 1 30.37 -4.93 -47.47
C MET A 1 31.31 -5.55 -46.43
N LEU A 2 31.18 -6.87 -46.21
CA LEU A 2 32.01 -7.65 -45.29
C LEU A 2 32.01 -9.08 -45.82
N GLN A 3 32.89 -9.33 -46.79
CA GLN A 3 33.39 -10.65 -47.15
C GLN A 3 34.69 -10.44 -47.92
N SER A 4 35.65 -11.32 -47.64
CA SER A 4 37.00 -11.39 -48.20
C SER A 4 38.07 -10.55 -47.49
N CYS A 5 38.84 -11.23 -46.63
CA CYS A 5 40.31 -11.17 -46.56
C CYS A 5 40.79 -12.10 -45.44
N ALA A 6 40.84 -13.40 -45.75
CA ALA A 6 41.75 -14.32 -45.07
C ALA A 6 42.96 -14.47 -45.99
N ALA A 7 44.13 -13.99 -45.53
CA ALA A 7 45.51 -14.32 -45.92
C ALA A 7 46.39 -13.05 -45.97
N GLY A 8 47.33 -12.96 -45.03
CA GLY A 8 48.59 -12.23 -45.18
C GLY A 8 48.56 -10.69 -45.10
N GLY A 9 49.02 -10.14 -43.97
CA GLY A 9 49.72 -8.85 -43.98
C GLY A 9 49.44 -7.94 -42.80
N SER A 10 50.46 -7.67 -41.98
CA SER A 10 50.43 -6.68 -40.87
C SER A 10 50.03 -5.25 -41.29
N ARG A 11 49.87 -5.00 -42.60
CA ARG A 11 49.39 -3.74 -43.18
C ARG A 11 47.89 -3.50 -43.00
N CYS A 12 47.04 -4.53 -42.94
CA CYS A 12 45.59 -4.34 -42.78
C CYS A 12 45.23 -3.97 -41.33
N ALA A 13 45.89 -4.60 -40.35
CA ALA A 13 45.77 -4.26 -38.93
C ALA A 13 46.28 -2.84 -38.62
N ARG A 14 47.40 -2.41 -39.22
CA ARG A 14 47.90 -1.03 -39.08
C ARG A 14 46.92 0.00 -39.62
N ARG A 15 46.26 -0.25 -40.77
CA ARG A 15 45.27 0.68 -41.32
C ARG A 15 44.01 0.77 -40.45
N ALA A 16 43.54 -0.34 -39.89
CA ALA A 16 42.40 -0.33 -38.96
C ALA A 16 42.73 0.42 -37.65
N LEU A 17 43.95 0.25 -37.12
CA LEU A 17 44.40 0.94 -35.91
C LEU A 17 44.54 2.46 -36.12
N VAL A 18 45.05 2.89 -37.28
CA VAL A 18 45.16 4.32 -37.63
C VAL A 18 43.79 4.96 -37.80
N VAL A 19 42.82 4.25 -38.39
CA VAL A 19 41.44 4.75 -38.51
C VAL A 19 40.79 4.87 -37.13
N LEU A 20 40.96 3.89 -36.23
CA LEU A 20 40.43 3.94 -34.87
C LEU A 20 41.06 5.05 -34.02
N LEU A 21 42.37 5.26 -34.12
CA LEU A 21 43.07 6.35 -33.43
C LEU A 21 42.68 7.72 -33.99
N GLY A 22 42.54 7.85 -35.31
CA GLY A 22 42.06 9.07 -35.95
C GLY A 22 40.63 9.44 -35.54
N TRP A 23 39.73 8.45 -35.46
CA TRP A 23 38.36 8.65 -34.98
C TRP A 23 38.30 8.99 -33.50
N GLY A 24 39.15 8.36 -32.67
CA GLY A 24 39.28 8.69 -31.25
C GLY A 24 39.75 10.12 -30.99
N LEU A 25 40.75 10.59 -31.75
CA LEU A 25 41.25 11.96 -31.66
C LEU A 25 40.21 13.00 -32.14
N LEU A 26 39.43 12.68 -33.18
CA LEU A 26 38.34 13.54 -33.67
C LEU A 26 37.22 13.69 -32.62
N MET A 27 36.90 12.61 -31.89
CA MET A 27 35.92 12.62 -30.80
C MET A 27 36.40 13.41 -29.58
N ILE A 28 37.70 13.33 -29.25
CA ILE A 28 38.29 14.13 -28.17
C ILE A 28 38.31 15.62 -28.54
N ALA A 29 38.69 15.95 -29.78
CA ALA A 29 38.69 17.32 -30.28
C ALA A 29 37.29 17.95 -30.29
N THR A 30 36.26 17.19 -30.68
CA THR A 30 34.86 17.67 -30.67
C THR A 30 34.31 17.86 -29.26
N VAL A 31 34.72 17.04 -28.28
CA VAL A 31 34.35 17.24 -26.87
C VAL A 31 35.06 18.45 -26.26
N GLN A 32 36.35 18.66 -26.57
CA GLN A 32 37.10 19.83 -26.09
C GLN A 32 36.64 21.14 -26.74
N PHE A 33 36.29 21.15 -28.03
CA PHE A 33 35.70 22.32 -28.68
C PHE A 33 34.32 22.69 -28.12
N ARG A 34 33.54 21.71 -27.66
CA ARG A 34 32.24 21.96 -27.03
C ARG A 34 32.36 22.54 -25.61
N HIS A 35 33.46 22.25 -24.91
CA HIS A 35 33.75 22.80 -23.58
C HIS A 35 34.40 24.19 -23.61
N SER A 36 35.01 24.59 -24.73
CA SER A 36 35.65 25.91 -24.91
C SER A 36 34.69 27.01 -25.40
N GLY A 37 33.43 26.65 -25.74
CA GLY A 37 32.46 27.56 -26.37
C GLY A 37 31.44 28.23 -25.44
N GLN A 38 31.56 28.10 -24.11
CA GLN A 38 30.69 28.78 -23.15
C GLN A 38 31.52 29.51 -22.09
N GLY A 39 32.10 30.63 -22.50
CA GLY A 39 32.77 31.56 -21.61
C GLY A 39 32.55 33.01 -22.06
N SER A 40 31.84 33.75 -21.21
CA SER A 40 31.86 35.21 -21.01
C SER A 40 30.73 36.06 -21.59
N LEU A 41 30.03 36.72 -20.64
CA LEU A 41 29.61 38.14 -20.55
C LEU A 41 28.51 38.17 -19.46
N VAL A 42 28.64 38.83 -18.30
CA VAL A 42 28.77 40.29 -18.10
C VAL A 42 29.32 40.61 -16.70
N LEU A 43 30.22 41.61 -16.71
CA LEU A 43 30.72 42.60 -15.76
C LEU A 43 30.44 42.59 -14.22
N ASN A 44 31.56 42.77 -13.51
CA ASN A 44 31.84 43.37 -12.18
C ASN A 44 31.56 44.91 -12.13
N PRO A 45 31.53 45.64 -10.97
CA PRO A 45 32.62 45.62 -9.97
C PRO A 45 32.35 45.94 -8.47
N THR A 46 33.28 45.44 -7.61
CA THR A 46 33.94 45.97 -6.37
C THR A 46 33.24 46.99 -5.44
N VAL A 47 33.35 46.95 -4.09
CA VAL A 47 34.53 47.27 -3.26
C VAL A 47 34.27 46.94 -1.75
N GLU A 48 35.32 46.44 -1.09
CA GLU A 48 35.82 46.48 0.32
C GLU A 48 34.94 46.56 1.60
N GLU A 49 35.53 45.88 2.61
CA GLU A 49 35.37 45.86 4.06
C GLU A 49 34.86 47.14 4.76
N LEU A 50 34.00 46.97 5.78
CA LEU A 50 34.21 47.52 7.13
C LEU A 50 33.12 47.03 8.13
N GLY A 51 33.57 46.42 9.22
CA GLY A 51 33.10 46.71 10.58
C GLY A 51 31.66 46.38 11.04
N GLN A 52 31.61 45.75 12.21
CA GLN A 52 30.60 45.89 13.28
C GLN A 52 29.40 44.93 13.31
N VAL A 53 29.52 44.02 14.29
CA VAL A 53 28.46 43.30 15.01
C VAL A 53 27.35 44.25 15.48
N PRO A 54 26.08 43.80 15.44
CA PRO A 54 25.21 44.06 16.59
C PRO A 54 24.53 42.82 17.15
N ALA A 55 24.27 42.95 18.45
CA ALA A 55 23.79 41.99 19.42
C ALA A 55 22.49 41.23 19.09
N ARG A 56 22.42 40.01 19.66
CA ARG A 56 21.22 39.20 19.89
C ARG A 56 20.07 40.01 20.52
N PRO A 57 18.81 39.83 20.07
CA PRO A 57 17.66 40.10 20.92
C PRO A 57 17.42 38.90 21.86
N ARG A 58 17.34 39.19 23.16
CA ARG A 58 16.91 38.27 24.22
C ARG A 58 15.52 37.70 23.90
N LEU A 59 15.39 36.37 23.90
CA LEU A 59 14.09 35.70 24.03
C LEU A 59 13.54 35.98 25.44
N GLN A 60 12.53 36.85 25.54
CA GLN A 60 11.66 36.93 26.71
C GLN A 60 10.58 35.84 26.60
N SER A 61 10.65 34.89 27.54
CA SER A 61 9.51 34.20 28.18
C SER A 61 8.15 34.23 27.44
N LEU A 62 7.91 33.20 26.62
CA LEU A 62 6.56 32.77 26.19
C LEU A 62 6.02 31.64 27.10
N ALA A 63 6.17 31.79 28.42
CA ALA A 63 5.78 30.76 29.40
C ALA A 63 4.37 30.94 30.01
N ALA A 64 3.52 31.83 29.49
CA ALA A 64 2.28 32.23 30.18
C ALA A 64 1.00 32.18 29.32
N SER A 65 0.88 31.27 28.33
CA SER A 65 -0.31 31.24 27.45
C SER A 65 -1.06 29.89 27.40
N ARG A 66 -0.79 28.94 28.31
CA ARG A 66 -1.36 27.57 28.22
C ARG A 66 -2.53 27.23 29.15
N PHE A 67 -3.23 28.20 29.76
CA PHE A 67 -4.29 27.89 30.74
C PHE A 67 -5.64 28.59 30.51
N LEU A 68 -5.97 29.03 29.29
CA LEU A 68 -7.22 29.79 29.05
C LEU A 68 -8.51 28.95 28.97
N LEU A 69 -8.45 27.61 28.97
CA LEU A 69 -9.63 26.75 28.77
C LEU A 69 -9.64 25.51 29.68
N GLN A 70 -9.34 25.69 30.97
CA GLN A 70 -9.47 24.60 31.94
C GLN A 70 -10.94 24.51 32.40
N ARG A 71 -11.55 23.33 32.23
CA ARG A 71 -12.92 23.05 32.69
C ARG A 71 -12.93 23.06 34.23
N GLN A 72 -13.42 24.14 34.85
CA GLN A 72 -13.68 24.16 36.29
C GLN A 72 -14.81 23.17 36.62
N THR A 73 -14.50 22.15 37.42
CA THR A 73 -15.49 21.31 38.08
C THR A 73 -16.05 22.09 39.27
N SER A 74 -17.19 22.76 39.11
CA SER A 74 -17.81 23.52 40.21
C SER A 74 -18.53 22.57 41.18
N SER A 75 -18.06 22.51 42.42
CA SER A 75 -18.87 22.09 43.57
C SER A 75 -19.62 23.32 44.08
N GLN A 76 -20.92 23.44 43.81
CA GLN A 76 -21.73 24.55 44.31
C GLN A 76 -22.05 24.36 45.80
N ARG A 77 -21.78 25.40 46.60
CA ARG A 77 -22.26 25.56 47.98
C ARG A 77 -23.12 26.81 47.99
N GLU A 78 -24.41 26.64 48.22
CA GLU A 78 -25.42 27.70 48.26
C GLU A 78 -25.26 28.59 49.49
N GLN A 79 -25.39 29.91 49.32
CA GLN A 79 -25.85 30.85 50.36
C GLN A 79 -26.62 32.03 49.74
N PRO A 80 -27.54 32.67 50.50
CA PRO A 80 -28.73 33.29 49.94
C PRO A 80 -28.59 34.79 49.64
N ALA A 81 -29.44 35.24 48.71
CA ALA A 81 -29.51 36.60 48.20
C ALA A 81 -30.21 37.59 49.15
N SER A 82 -29.94 38.88 48.95
CA SER A 82 -30.78 40.00 49.41
C SER A 82 -30.99 40.99 48.25
N PRO A 83 -32.12 41.71 48.19
CA PRO A 83 -32.60 42.32 46.96
C PRO A 83 -32.27 43.81 46.87
N ALA A 84 -31.93 44.29 45.68
CA ALA A 84 -32.07 45.70 45.34
C ALA A 84 -32.49 45.83 43.87
N THR A 85 -33.66 46.44 43.71
CA THR A 85 -34.41 46.63 42.48
C THR A 85 -33.90 47.85 41.73
N THR A 86 -33.54 47.71 40.44
CA THR A 86 -33.70 48.82 39.47
C THR A 86 -33.96 48.26 38.08
N LEU A 87 -35.12 48.60 37.53
CA LEU A 87 -35.57 48.28 36.17
C LEU A 87 -34.78 49.10 35.14
N VAL A 88 -34.10 48.43 34.22
CA VAL A 88 -33.59 49.03 32.98
C VAL A 88 -33.97 48.11 31.81
N ALA A 89 -34.75 48.69 30.90
CA ALA A 89 -35.07 48.27 29.53
C ALA A 89 -34.81 46.79 29.14
N THR A 90 -35.89 46.04 29.02
CA THR A 90 -35.91 44.71 28.37
C THR A 90 -35.65 44.84 26.87
N ALA A 91 -34.39 44.94 26.48
CA ALA A 91 -33.98 44.21 25.29
C ALA A 91 -34.00 42.74 25.71
N SER A 92 -34.94 41.94 25.19
CA SER A 92 -34.90 40.50 25.38
C SER A 92 -33.58 39.99 24.81
N LEU A 93 -32.57 39.86 25.68
CA LEU A 93 -31.46 38.96 25.44
C LEU A 93 -32.08 37.61 25.02
N PRO A 94 -31.44 36.83 24.14
CA PRO A 94 -31.85 35.44 23.92
C PRO A 94 -31.54 34.63 25.20
N GLU A 95 -32.16 34.98 26.32
CA GLU A 95 -32.29 34.13 27.48
C GLU A 95 -33.06 32.90 27.01
N GLU A 96 -32.41 31.74 27.17
CA GLU A 96 -32.87 30.38 26.86
C GLU A 96 -32.45 29.72 25.54
N LEU A 97 -31.55 30.31 24.73
CA LEU A 97 -30.86 29.51 23.72
C LEU A 97 -29.64 28.82 24.36
N GLU A 98 -29.86 27.65 24.98
CA GLU A 98 -28.75 26.77 25.36
C GLU A 98 -28.14 26.15 24.09
N PRO A 99 -26.84 26.35 23.82
CA PRO A 99 -26.18 25.64 22.74
C PRO A 99 -26.24 24.13 23.01
N LEU A 100 -26.59 23.35 21.98
CA LEU A 100 -26.54 21.89 22.01
C LEU A 100 -25.09 21.43 22.01
N LEU A 101 -24.47 21.49 23.18
CA LEU A 101 -23.12 21.00 23.41
C LEU A 101 -23.13 19.49 23.62
N ASP A 102 -22.05 18.84 23.18
CA ASP A 102 -21.81 17.44 23.52
C ASP A 102 -21.57 17.31 25.03
N ARG A 103 -22.59 16.86 25.76
CA ARG A 103 -22.54 16.63 27.21
C ARG A 103 -22.06 15.22 27.56
N ARG A 104 -21.61 14.41 26.59
CA ARG A 104 -21.07 13.08 26.87
C ARG A 104 -19.86 13.19 27.82
N PRO A 105 -19.70 12.24 28.77
CA PRO A 105 -18.55 12.23 29.66
C PRO A 105 -17.25 12.07 28.85
N ALA A 106 -16.14 12.52 29.42
CA ALA A 106 -14.83 12.26 28.84
C ALA A 106 -14.61 10.74 28.74
N ARG A 107 -14.01 10.28 27.65
CA ARG A 107 -13.69 8.86 27.45
C ARG A 107 -12.70 8.40 28.51
N SER A 108 -12.94 7.20 29.03
CA SER A 108 -12.01 6.49 29.92
C SER A 108 -10.71 6.13 29.20
N GLU A 109 -9.65 5.85 29.97
CA GLU A 109 -8.36 5.42 29.41
C GLU A 109 -8.52 4.15 28.56
N ASP A 110 -9.32 3.17 29.02
CA ASP A 110 -9.60 1.94 28.27
C ASP A 110 -10.35 2.21 26.95
N GLU A 111 -11.27 3.17 26.93
CA GLU A 111 -11.94 3.59 25.70
C GLU A 111 -10.98 4.24 24.71
N LEU A 112 -10.05 5.07 25.20
CA LEU A 112 -9.02 5.69 24.38
C LEU A 112 -8.04 4.63 23.82
N ILE A 113 -7.64 3.66 24.63
CA ILE A 113 -6.77 2.55 24.18
C ILE A 113 -7.44 1.77 23.05
N ARG A 114 -8.72 1.40 23.20
CA ARG A 114 -9.47 0.70 22.14
C ARG A 114 -9.58 1.54 20.87
N GLU A 115 -9.85 2.83 20.99
CA GLU A 115 -9.87 3.72 19.83
C GLU A 115 -8.52 3.78 19.12
N ILE A 116 -7.41 3.81 19.87
CA ILE A 116 -6.07 3.80 19.27
C ILE A 116 -5.79 2.45 18.60
N GLU A 117 -6.18 1.32 19.21
CA GLU A 117 -6.02 -0.01 18.59
C GLU A 117 -6.81 -0.15 17.27
N GLU A 118 -8.01 0.44 17.20
CA GLU A 118 -8.81 0.46 15.98
C GLU A 118 -8.19 1.34 14.89
N ARG A 119 -7.62 2.50 15.26
CA ARG A 119 -7.05 3.46 14.30
C ARG A 119 -5.61 3.14 13.90
N LEU A 120 -4.82 2.57 14.80
CA LEU A 120 -3.42 2.16 14.62
C LEU A 120 -3.24 0.68 15.04
N PRO A 121 -3.77 -0.28 14.26
CA PRO A 121 -3.69 -1.70 14.59
C PRO A 121 -2.26 -2.25 14.58
N SER A 122 -1.29 -1.49 14.05
CA SER A 122 0.14 -1.80 14.07
C SER A 122 0.81 -1.52 15.41
N LEU A 123 0.14 -0.84 16.36
CA LEU A 123 0.69 -0.61 17.70
C LEU A 123 0.40 -1.78 18.65
N PRO A 124 1.39 -2.24 19.44
CA PRO A 124 1.22 -3.35 20.37
C PRO A 124 0.62 -2.89 21.71
N LEU A 125 -0.51 -2.18 21.69
CA LEU A 125 -1.10 -1.58 22.90
C LEU A 125 -1.50 -2.62 23.95
N ALA A 126 -2.23 -3.68 23.57
CA ALA A 126 -2.53 -4.78 24.48
C ALA A 126 -1.29 -5.39 25.19
N TYR A 127 -0.14 -5.44 24.52
CA TYR A 127 1.11 -5.89 25.15
C TYR A 127 1.69 -4.81 26.07
N TRP A 128 1.72 -3.55 25.63
CA TRP A 128 2.18 -2.43 26.44
C TRP A 128 1.35 -2.25 27.72
N THR A 129 0.03 -2.35 27.68
CA THR A 129 -0.84 -2.20 28.86
C THR A 129 -0.55 -3.28 29.91
N ARG A 130 -0.27 -4.51 29.48
CA ARG A 130 0.06 -5.64 30.39
C ARG A 130 1.47 -5.56 30.94
N ASN A 131 2.45 -5.14 30.12
CA ASN A 131 3.87 -5.29 30.44
C ASN A 131 4.58 -3.95 30.72
N GLY A 132 3.95 -2.80 30.44
CA GLY A 132 4.53 -1.47 30.58
C GLY A 132 4.92 -1.08 32.01
N LYS A 133 4.23 -1.62 33.01
CA LYS A 133 4.61 -1.47 34.44
C LYS A 133 5.81 -2.35 34.83
N GLN A 134 6.02 -3.48 34.15
CA GLN A 134 7.15 -4.39 34.42
C GLN A 134 8.45 -3.96 33.74
N THR A 135 8.37 -3.30 32.58
CA THR A 135 9.55 -2.83 31.83
C THR A 135 10.10 -1.49 32.35
N ALA A 136 9.29 -0.69 33.06
CA ALA A 136 9.74 0.54 33.73
C ALA A 136 10.50 0.27 35.04
N ALA A 137 10.26 -0.88 35.67
CA ALA A 137 10.78 -1.23 37.00
C ALA A 137 12.13 -1.97 36.93
N LYS A 138 13.19 -1.30 36.47
CA LYS A 138 14.61 -1.48 36.87
C LYS A 138 15.51 -0.56 36.03
N SER A 139 15.57 0.69 36.42
CA SER A 139 16.43 1.74 35.85
C SER A 139 17.79 1.88 36.55
N GLY A 140 18.27 0.87 37.29
CA GLY A 140 19.55 0.99 37.99
C GLY A 140 20.07 -0.31 38.63
N GLY A 141 20.50 -1.27 37.81
CA GLY A 141 21.31 -2.41 38.26
C GLY A 141 22.71 -2.37 37.64
N PRO A 142 23.77 -2.88 38.31
CA PRO A 142 25.12 -2.85 37.80
C PRO A 142 25.22 -3.59 36.47
N GLU A 143 26.06 -3.07 35.57
CA GLU A 143 26.38 -3.63 34.27
C GLU A 143 26.74 -5.11 34.37
N LEU A 144 25.79 -5.97 34.01
CA LEU A 144 26.10 -7.33 33.58
C LEU A 144 26.84 -7.23 32.24
N PRO A 145 27.78 -8.14 31.92
CA PRO A 145 28.51 -8.13 30.67
C PRO A 145 27.58 -8.51 29.52
N GLY A 146 26.84 -7.54 29.00
CA GLY A 146 25.84 -7.70 27.94
C GLY A 146 24.83 -6.56 27.98
N CYS A 147 24.62 -5.90 26.85
CA CYS A 147 23.58 -4.87 26.76
C CYS A 147 22.20 -5.51 26.64
N ILE A 148 21.27 -5.15 27.53
CA ILE A 148 19.88 -5.59 27.49
C ILE A 148 19.05 -4.44 26.91
N PRO A 149 18.44 -4.59 25.72
CA PRO A 149 17.62 -3.54 25.16
C PRO A 149 16.39 -3.27 26.02
N LYS A 150 16.02 -1.99 26.13
CA LYS A 150 14.84 -1.56 26.89
C LYS A 150 13.60 -1.58 25.98
N TYR A 151 12.46 -1.99 26.54
CA TYR A 151 11.19 -1.89 25.83
C TYR A 151 10.87 -0.42 25.59
N PRO A 152 10.63 0.01 24.33
CA PRO A 152 10.39 1.42 24.05
C PRO A 152 9.03 1.84 24.60
N SER A 153 8.98 3.02 25.21
CA SER A 153 7.70 3.66 25.56
C SER A 153 6.92 3.97 24.28
N ILE A 154 5.61 3.71 24.29
CA ILE A 154 4.75 4.05 23.14
C ILE A 154 4.74 5.55 22.84
N PHE A 155 5.06 6.39 23.82
CA PHE A 155 5.14 7.85 23.69
C PHE A 155 6.47 8.33 23.09
N GLU A 156 7.49 7.47 23.05
CA GLU A 156 8.81 7.77 22.48
C GLU A 156 8.98 7.17 21.06
N LEU A 157 7.92 6.56 20.53
CA LEU A 157 7.92 6.06 19.16
C LEU A 157 7.82 7.24 18.17
N GLU A 158 8.65 7.22 17.14
CA GLU A 158 8.58 8.20 16.06
C GLU A 158 7.54 7.76 15.03
N PHE A 159 6.53 8.59 14.82
CA PHE A 159 5.54 8.38 13.77
C PHE A 159 5.81 9.31 12.57
N ASN A 160 5.64 8.78 11.37
CA ASN A 160 5.48 9.59 10.17
C ASN A 160 4.00 9.59 9.80
N ASN A 161 3.43 10.80 9.70
CA ASN A 161 2.00 11.04 9.52
C ASN A 161 1.12 10.37 10.61
N ILE A 162 0.48 9.24 10.31
CA ILE A 162 -0.46 8.52 11.16
C ILE A 162 -0.07 7.04 11.24
N TYR A 163 0.17 6.36 10.10
CA TYR A 163 0.24 4.89 10.06
C TYR A 163 1.65 4.30 10.07
N TRP A 164 2.67 5.14 9.88
CA TRP A 164 4.06 4.68 9.70
C TRP A 164 4.89 4.97 10.94
N GLN A 165 5.73 4.01 11.33
CA GLN A 165 6.73 4.23 12.36
C GLN A 165 8.11 4.43 11.73
N THR A 166 8.87 5.39 12.25
CA THR A 166 10.16 5.79 11.70
C THR A 166 11.31 5.14 12.47
N MET A 167 12.23 4.51 11.75
CA MET A 167 13.57 4.21 12.25
C MET A 167 14.58 5.05 11.45
N ARG A 168 15.35 5.88 12.16
CA ARG A 168 16.47 6.61 11.59
C ARG A 168 17.74 5.82 11.78
N SER A 169 18.61 5.84 10.78
CA SER A 169 19.91 5.18 10.83
C SER A 169 21.00 6.09 10.28
N SER A 170 22.26 5.70 10.49
CA SER A 170 23.43 6.31 9.86
C SER A 170 23.36 6.25 8.32
N ASN A 171 22.66 5.27 7.75
CA ASN A 171 22.52 5.10 6.31
C ASN A 171 21.06 4.88 5.89
N GLY A 172 20.26 5.94 6.05
CA GLY A 172 18.89 6.01 5.55
C GLY A 172 17.83 6.06 6.63
N THR A 173 16.61 6.29 6.20
CA THR A 173 15.39 6.32 7.01
C THR A 173 14.43 5.25 6.55
N PHE A 174 13.88 4.52 7.51
CA PHE A 174 12.94 3.43 7.31
C PHE A 174 11.57 3.89 7.79
N GLN A 175 10.56 3.73 6.95
CA GLN A 175 9.15 3.97 7.25
C GLN A 175 8.47 2.61 7.30
N LEU A 176 8.22 2.12 8.50
CA LEU A 176 7.71 0.78 8.74
C LEU A 176 6.18 0.82 8.85
N PHE A 177 5.50 -0.06 8.10
CA PHE A 177 4.04 -0.07 8.00
C PHE A 177 3.40 -1.14 8.87
N GLY A 178 3.95 -2.37 8.84
CA GLY A 178 3.39 -3.50 9.59
C GLY A 178 4.37 -4.66 9.70
N ALA A 179 4.17 -5.51 10.73
CA ALA A 179 4.98 -6.69 10.99
C ALA A 179 4.11 -7.95 11.09
N PHE A 180 4.61 -9.06 10.54
CA PHE A 180 3.85 -10.29 10.36
C PHE A 180 4.67 -11.51 10.72
N TYR A 181 4.06 -12.47 11.41
CA TYR A 181 4.69 -13.76 11.69
C TYR A 181 4.53 -14.69 10.49
N ASP A 182 5.63 -15.24 9.99
CA ASP A 182 5.69 -16.14 8.84
C ASP A 182 6.33 -17.47 9.24
N GLU A 183 5.49 -18.46 9.50
CA GLU A 183 5.83 -19.86 9.75
C GLU A 183 5.47 -20.80 8.58
N ARG A 184 5.33 -20.28 7.35
CA ARG A 184 4.99 -21.12 6.19
C ARG A 184 6.05 -22.19 5.96
N LYS A 185 5.62 -23.44 5.74
CA LYS A 185 6.50 -24.63 5.67
C LYS A 185 7.56 -24.56 4.57
N LEU A 186 7.28 -23.84 3.48
CA LEU A 186 8.22 -23.68 2.37
C LEU A 186 9.34 -22.66 2.66
N SER A 187 9.27 -21.95 3.78
CA SER A 187 10.33 -21.05 4.24
C SER A 187 11.55 -21.82 4.71
N ARG A 188 12.65 -21.75 3.93
CA ARG A 188 13.93 -22.40 4.27
C ARG A 188 14.62 -21.81 5.50
N ILE A 189 14.20 -20.62 5.93
CA ILE A 189 14.79 -19.92 7.08
C ILE A 189 14.06 -20.26 8.40
N GLY A 190 12.99 -21.07 8.33
CA GLY A 190 12.09 -21.34 9.45
C GLY A 190 11.12 -20.17 9.72
N PRO A 191 10.49 -20.14 10.90
CA PRO A 191 9.69 -19.03 11.35
C PRO A 191 10.46 -17.70 11.34
N ALA A 192 9.83 -16.66 10.81
CA ALA A 192 10.42 -15.34 10.67
C ALA A 192 9.38 -14.24 10.90
N ILE A 193 9.87 -13.04 11.24
CA ILE A 193 9.08 -11.81 11.20
C ILE A 193 9.34 -11.13 9.87
N ARG A 194 8.26 -10.77 9.17
CA ARG A 194 8.26 -10.02 7.91
C ARG A 194 7.75 -8.62 8.21
N ILE A 195 8.59 -7.62 8.00
CA ILE A 195 8.21 -6.21 8.19
C ILE A 195 8.05 -5.57 6.81
N VAL A 196 6.86 -5.06 6.51
CA VAL A 196 6.59 -4.30 5.29
C VAL A 196 6.87 -2.84 5.56
N GLY A 197 7.63 -2.17 4.69
CA GLY A 197 7.94 -0.77 4.83
C GLY A 197 8.58 -0.14 3.60
N MET A 198 8.89 1.14 3.69
CA MET A 198 9.64 1.85 2.67
C MET A 198 10.94 2.42 3.23
N ILE A 199 12.03 2.31 2.46
CA ILE A 199 13.36 2.77 2.85
C ILE A 199 13.82 3.81 1.84
N ASP A 200 14.36 4.95 2.27
CA ASP A 200 14.93 5.96 1.38
C ASP A 200 16.31 5.57 0.82
N ARG A 201 16.69 4.29 0.98
CA ARG A 201 17.89 3.70 0.43
C ARG A 201 17.54 2.52 -0.46
N ILE A 202 18.24 2.49 -1.58
CA ILE A 202 18.27 1.37 -2.49
C ILE A 202 19.42 0.46 -2.06
N GLU A 203 19.11 -0.83 -1.96
CA GLU A 203 20.04 -1.88 -1.53
C GLU A 203 20.75 -1.49 -0.22
N PRO A 204 19.98 -1.31 0.88
CA PRO A 204 20.54 -0.88 2.15
C PRO A 204 21.64 -1.85 2.61
N THR A 205 22.86 -1.34 2.79
CA THR A 205 24.02 -2.08 3.30
C THR A 205 24.13 -2.06 4.82
N LEU A 206 23.20 -1.37 5.48
CA LEU A 206 23.14 -1.22 6.93
C LEU A 206 22.92 -2.58 7.59
N LYS A 207 23.81 -2.93 8.53
CA LYS A 207 23.54 -4.00 9.51
C LYS A 207 22.58 -3.45 10.55
N SER A 208 21.40 -4.04 10.64
CA SER A 208 20.40 -3.71 11.64
C SER A 208 19.91 -4.97 12.35
N TYR A 209 19.19 -4.78 13.44
CA TYR A 209 18.74 -5.85 14.32
C TYR A 209 17.25 -5.73 14.61
N CYS A 210 16.58 -6.88 14.67
CA CYS A 210 15.23 -6.98 15.21
C CYS A 210 15.31 -7.31 16.71
N GLN A 211 14.65 -6.51 17.53
CA GLN A 211 14.37 -6.80 18.94
C GLN A 211 12.95 -7.38 19.03
N MET A 212 12.83 -8.69 19.27
CA MET A 212 11.55 -9.41 19.32
C MET A 212 11.07 -9.56 20.77
N TRP A 213 9.87 -9.08 21.07
CA TRP A 213 9.30 -9.08 22.41
C TRP A 213 8.27 -10.21 22.55
N PHE A 214 8.58 -11.23 23.35
CA PHE A 214 7.71 -12.38 23.57
C PHE A 214 6.89 -12.20 24.86
N GLU A 215 5.65 -12.68 24.84
CA GLU A 215 4.81 -12.69 26.03
C GLU A 215 5.45 -13.50 27.16
N GLY A 216 5.44 -12.95 28.37
CA GLY A 216 6.05 -13.56 29.55
C GLY A 216 7.57 -13.47 29.63
N GLU A 217 8.25 -12.85 28.67
CA GLU A 217 9.70 -12.59 28.71
C GLU A 217 10.00 -11.13 29.04
N ARG A 218 10.99 -10.91 29.91
CA ARG A 218 11.43 -9.56 30.29
C ARG A 218 12.38 -8.94 29.28
N GLU A 219 13.12 -9.77 28.55
CA GLU A 219 14.17 -9.35 27.63
C GLU A 219 13.79 -9.73 26.20
N PRO A 220 14.13 -8.88 25.21
CA PRO A 220 13.85 -9.20 23.83
C PRO A 220 14.84 -10.22 23.28
N ARG A 221 14.42 -10.96 22.26
CA ARG A 221 15.34 -11.72 21.41
C ARG A 221 15.86 -10.82 20.30
N VAL A 222 17.15 -10.52 20.37
CA VAL A 222 17.83 -9.68 19.38
C VAL A 222 18.46 -10.56 18.30
N VAL A 223 18.06 -10.35 17.06
CA VAL A 223 18.63 -11.05 15.89
C VAL A 223 19.03 -10.04 14.83
N GLU A 224 20.05 -10.37 14.04
CA GLU A 224 20.39 -9.58 12.86
C GLU A 224 19.30 -9.71 11.79
N VAL A 225 19.01 -8.61 11.09
CA VAL A 225 18.16 -8.65 9.90
C VAL A 225 18.80 -9.55 8.85
N LEU A 226 18.03 -10.51 8.36
CA LEU A 226 18.51 -11.49 7.40
C LEU A 226 18.52 -10.93 5.97
N GLU A 227 17.47 -10.21 5.58
CA GLU A 227 17.29 -9.74 4.21
C GLU A 227 16.42 -8.48 4.18
N TYR A 228 16.79 -7.52 3.32
CA TYR A 228 15.92 -6.44 2.86
C TYR A 228 15.45 -6.76 1.44
N LYS A 229 14.29 -7.39 1.30
CA LYS A 229 13.76 -7.80 0.01
C LYS A 229 13.18 -6.61 -0.73
N TYR A 230 13.87 -6.13 -1.75
CA TYR A 230 13.38 -5.05 -2.60
C TYR A 230 12.16 -5.51 -3.42
N ILE A 231 11.08 -4.73 -3.38
CA ILE A 231 9.82 -5.05 -4.07
C ILE A 231 9.77 -4.26 -5.39
N TRP A 232 10.81 -4.29 -6.21
CA TRP A 232 10.80 -3.56 -7.49
C TRP A 232 11.82 -4.14 -8.44
N TYR A 233 11.60 -3.97 -9.75
CA TYR A 233 12.66 -4.23 -10.73
C TYR A 233 13.37 -2.93 -11.09
N SER A 234 14.69 -2.93 -10.96
CA SER A 234 15.55 -1.78 -11.29
C SER A 234 15.31 -1.24 -12.71
N LYS A 235 14.98 -2.12 -13.66
CA LYS A 235 14.64 -1.77 -15.05
C LYS A 235 13.38 -0.90 -15.19
N TRP A 236 12.52 -0.82 -14.17
CA TRP A 236 11.31 0.03 -14.18
C TRP A 236 11.58 1.48 -13.78
N GLY A 237 12.82 1.80 -13.41
CA GLY A 237 13.26 3.15 -13.08
C GLY A 237 13.01 3.54 -11.62
N ASN A 238 13.17 4.85 -11.34
CA ASN A 238 13.17 5.45 -9.99
C ASN A 238 14.27 4.96 -9.04
N TYR A 239 15.39 4.52 -9.63
CA TYR A 239 16.58 4.02 -8.91
C TYR A 239 17.45 5.19 -8.42
N LYS A 240 16.94 5.99 -7.46
CA LYS A 240 17.67 7.09 -6.82
C LYS A 240 17.59 6.99 -5.30
N GLN A 241 18.73 7.17 -4.64
CA GLN A 241 18.80 7.30 -3.18
C GLN A 241 18.03 8.56 -2.73
N GLY A 242 17.48 8.52 -1.52
CA GLY A 242 16.64 9.59 -0.95
C GLY A 242 15.18 9.54 -1.37
N ILE A 243 14.80 8.64 -2.29
CA ILE A 243 13.40 8.35 -2.62
C ILE A 243 13.00 7.07 -1.88
N TYR A 244 11.89 7.13 -1.14
CA TYR A 244 11.35 5.95 -0.46
C TYR A 244 11.00 4.84 -1.45
N GLN A 245 11.51 3.65 -1.15
CA GLN A 245 11.43 2.43 -1.96
C GLN A 245 10.81 1.28 -1.16
N PRO A 246 9.97 0.42 -1.75
CA PRO A 246 9.25 -0.62 -1.00
C PRO A 246 10.10 -1.85 -0.71
N TYR A 247 10.06 -2.33 0.55
CA TYR A 247 10.81 -3.48 1.04
C TYR A 247 9.97 -4.39 1.93
N VAL A 248 10.32 -5.69 1.92
CA VAL A 248 10.01 -6.63 2.99
C VAL A 248 11.30 -6.98 3.73
N ILE A 249 11.36 -6.65 5.01
CA ILE A 249 12.50 -6.92 5.89
C ILE A 249 12.24 -8.24 6.62
N ALA A 250 13.23 -9.13 6.66
CA ALA A 250 13.10 -10.46 7.26
C ALA A 250 13.99 -10.62 8.49
N CYS A 251 13.40 -11.03 9.61
CA CYS A 251 14.12 -11.36 10.84
C CYS A 251 13.80 -12.78 11.27
N LYS A 252 14.81 -13.65 11.34
CA LYS A 252 14.62 -15.06 11.71
C LYS A 252 14.26 -15.18 13.19
N VAL A 253 13.21 -15.92 13.51
CA VAL A 253 12.87 -16.24 14.90
C VAL A 253 13.88 -17.28 15.42
N PRO A 254 14.50 -17.06 16.59
CA PRO A 254 15.44 -18.03 17.17
C PRO A 254 14.81 -19.41 17.33
N GLN A 255 15.58 -20.47 17.05
CA GLN A 255 15.08 -21.85 17.11
C GLN A 255 14.54 -22.23 18.49
N SER A 256 15.10 -21.66 19.56
CA SER A 256 14.60 -21.80 20.93
C SER A 256 13.17 -21.30 21.14
N HIS A 257 12.63 -20.48 20.24
CA HIS A 257 11.32 -19.84 20.36
C HIS A 257 10.29 -20.38 19.36
N TRP A 258 10.64 -21.32 18.48
CA TRP A 258 9.71 -21.84 17.47
C TRP A 258 8.46 -22.49 18.07
N ARG A 259 8.56 -23.07 19.26
CA ARG A 259 7.42 -23.67 19.97
C ARG A 259 6.63 -22.69 20.85
N ARG A 260 7.12 -21.47 21.05
CA ARG A 260 6.47 -20.44 21.88
C ARG A 260 5.42 -19.63 21.13
N GLY A 261 5.38 -19.74 19.80
CA GLY A 261 4.51 -18.95 18.95
C GLY A 261 5.14 -17.60 18.55
N PRO A 262 4.34 -16.65 18.03
CA PRO A 262 4.84 -15.36 17.60
C PRO A 262 5.27 -14.48 18.77
N PRO A 263 6.31 -13.63 18.62
CA PRO A 263 6.49 -12.49 19.52
C PRO A 263 5.26 -11.58 19.43
N ALA A 264 4.94 -10.87 20.51
CA ALA A 264 3.85 -9.90 20.55
C ALA A 264 4.17 -8.66 19.69
N SER A 265 5.43 -8.24 19.69
CA SER A 265 5.88 -7.08 18.94
C SER A 265 7.36 -7.17 18.52
N VAL A 266 7.75 -6.31 17.59
CA VAL A 266 9.12 -6.24 17.08
C VAL A 266 9.54 -4.78 16.87
N SER A 267 10.79 -4.48 17.24
CA SER A 267 11.44 -3.21 16.95
C SER A 267 12.62 -3.43 16.00
N LEU A 268 12.86 -2.49 15.09
CA LEU A 268 14.03 -2.46 14.22
C LEU A 268 15.01 -1.39 14.71
N VAL A 269 16.27 -1.75 14.91
CA VAL A 269 17.32 -0.87 15.42
C VAL A 269 18.62 -1.02 14.65
N GLU A 270 19.46 0.02 14.63
CA GLU A 270 20.75 -0.04 13.95
C GLU A 270 21.76 -0.86 14.77
N LYS A 271 21.90 -0.58 16.06
CA LYS A 271 22.76 -1.35 16.96
C LYS A 271 21.91 -2.18 17.91
N ARG A 272 22.44 -3.34 18.29
CA ARG A 272 21.76 -4.32 19.17
C ARG A 272 21.11 -3.71 20.40
N CYS A 273 21.81 -2.76 21.03
CA CYS A 273 21.47 -2.19 22.33
C CYS A 273 20.65 -0.90 22.25
N ASP A 274 20.38 -0.38 21.05
CA ASP A 274 19.71 0.91 20.91
C ASP A 274 18.29 0.82 21.51
N THR A 275 17.86 1.91 22.14
CA THR A 275 16.45 2.09 22.50
C THR A 275 15.70 2.40 21.22
N ALA A 276 14.72 1.57 20.87
CA ALA A 276 14.05 1.66 19.60
C ALA A 276 13.11 2.88 19.52
N SER A 277 13.11 3.56 18.37
CA SER A 277 12.14 4.60 18.01
C SER A 277 10.86 4.03 17.36
N ASN A 278 10.74 2.72 17.28
CA ASN A 278 9.63 2.00 16.65
C ASN A 278 9.36 0.69 17.40
N ASN A 279 8.13 0.22 17.34
CA ASN A 279 7.66 -1.04 17.88
C ASN A 279 6.35 -1.43 17.19
N LEU A 280 6.44 -2.39 16.27
CA LEU A 280 5.29 -2.89 15.51
C LEU A 280 4.71 -4.13 16.19
N ARG A 281 3.39 -4.16 16.36
CA ARG A 281 2.63 -5.36 16.67
C ARG A 281 2.86 -6.41 15.58
N VAL A 282 3.18 -7.62 16.01
CA VAL A 282 3.34 -8.75 15.11
C VAL A 282 1.98 -9.39 14.89
N THR A 283 1.50 -9.32 13.65
CA THR A 283 0.21 -9.88 13.24
C THR A 283 0.37 -11.35 12.86
N TYR A 284 -0.55 -12.18 13.35
CA TYR A 284 -0.58 -13.62 13.10
C TYR A 284 -2.03 -14.13 13.07
N ASN A 285 -2.71 -13.90 11.95
CA ASN A 285 -4.12 -14.27 11.77
C ASN A 285 -4.23 -15.69 11.21
N LYS A 286 -4.04 -16.72 12.05
CA LYS A 286 -4.12 -18.11 11.61
C LYS A 286 -5.40 -18.81 12.11
N PRO A 287 -6.49 -18.83 11.32
CA PRO A 287 -7.67 -19.62 11.65
C PRO A 287 -7.41 -21.12 11.51
N ALA A 288 -8.29 -21.94 12.10
CA ALA A 288 -8.22 -23.40 11.99
C ALA A 288 -8.41 -23.90 10.55
N THR A 289 -9.26 -23.24 9.77
CA THR A 289 -9.57 -23.58 8.38
C THR A 289 -9.42 -22.36 7.49
N LYS A 290 -8.80 -22.57 6.32
CA LYS A 290 -8.72 -21.55 5.29
C LYS A 290 -10.05 -21.39 4.56
N LYS A 291 -10.35 -20.14 4.21
CA LYS A 291 -11.31 -19.78 3.19
C LYS A 291 -10.65 -19.86 1.82
N GLN A 292 -11.42 -19.79 0.75
CA GLN A 292 -10.86 -20.03 -0.58
C GLN A 292 -10.25 -18.78 -1.22
N PHE A 293 -11.05 -17.73 -1.43
CA PHE A 293 -10.63 -16.57 -2.20
C PHE A 293 -10.83 -15.27 -1.43
N ALA A 294 -9.81 -14.42 -1.46
CA ALA A 294 -9.89 -13.01 -1.10
C ALA A 294 -9.38 -12.14 -2.25
N VAL A 295 -9.80 -10.87 -2.25
CA VAL A 295 -9.31 -9.86 -3.18
C VAL A 295 -8.65 -8.73 -2.41
N CYS A 296 -7.44 -8.35 -2.79
CA CYS A 296 -6.79 -7.14 -2.30
C CYS A 296 -6.77 -6.09 -3.42
N VAL A 297 -7.15 -4.87 -3.07
CA VAL A 297 -7.17 -3.73 -3.99
C VAL A 297 -6.10 -2.73 -3.56
N LYS A 298 -5.52 -2.02 -4.53
CA LYS A 298 -4.57 -0.94 -4.25
C LYS A 298 -5.20 0.23 -3.48
N GLY A 299 -4.36 1.18 -3.07
CA GLY A 299 -4.82 2.46 -2.53
C GLY A 299 -5.74 3.19 -3.52
N LEU A 300 -7.00 3.37 -3.13
CA LEU A 300 -8.03 4.08 -3.90
C LEU A 300 -7.78 5.59 -3.84
N ASP A 301 -7.64 6.21 -5.01
CA ASP A 301 -7.39 7.64 -5.19
C ASP A 301 -8.36 8.18 -6.27
N PHE A 302 -9.61 8.40 -5.86
CA PHE A 302 -10.74 8.81 -6.69
C PHE A 302 -11.47 10.02 -6.07
N LEU A 303 -10.72 11.00 -5.59
CA LEU A 303 -11.27 12.16 -4.88
C LEU A 303 -12.32 12.94 -5.70
N HIS A 304 -12.09 13.05 -7.01
CA HIS A 304 -12.91 13.86 -7.92
C HIS A 304 -13.76 13.02 -8.89
N GLU A 305 -13.82 11.70 -8.71
CA GLU A 305 -14.54 10.78 -9.59
C GLU A 305 -15.52 9.95 -8.76
N ASP A 306 -16.83 10.16 -8.98
CA ASP A 306 -17.85 9.36 -8.31
C ASP A 306 -18.07 8.02 -9.05
N LEU A 307 -17.28 7.01 -8.68
CA LEU A 307 -17.37 5.66 -9.23
C LEU A 307 -18.33 4.75 -8.43
N SER A 308 -19.16 5.30 -7.54
CA SER A 308 -19.95 4.53 -6.57
C SER A 308 -20.82 3.44 -7.20
N VAL A 309 -21.52 3.76 -8.29
CA VAL A 309 -22.40 2.81 -8.98
C VAL A 309 -21.61 1.65 -9.59
N ARG A 310 -20.49 1.96 -10.27
CA ARG A 310 -19.59 0.95 -10.86
C ARG A 310 -18.95 0.09 -9.77
N LEU A 311 -18.59 0.70 -8.64
CA LEU A 311 -18.01 0.00 -7.49
C LEU A 311 -19.01 -0.97 -6.85
N VAL A 312 -20.29 -0.59 -6.73
CA VAL A 312 -21.34 -1.49 -6.24
C VAL A 312 -21.50 -2.70 -7.18
N GLU A 313 -21.53 -2.47 -8.50
CA GLU A 313 -21.57 -3.55 -9.50
C GLU A 313 -20.37 -4.49 -9.38
N TRP A 314 -19.16 -3.94 -9.28
CA TRP A 314 -17.94 -4.72 -9.14
C TRP A 314 -17.91 -5.54 -7.85
N ILE A 315 -18.22 -4.95 -6.69
CA ILE A 315 -18.24 -5.67 -5.39
C ILE A 315 -19.23 -6.84 -5.43
N GLU A 316 -20.43 -6.62 -5.99
CA GLU A 316 -21.43 -7.68 -6.07
C GLU A 316 -21.01 -8.81 -7.01
N LEU A 317 -20.44 -8.47 -8.17
CA LEU A 317 -19.94 -9.44 -9.13
C LEU A 317 -18.79 -10.28 -8.56
N ILE A 318 -17.82 -9.65 -7.90
CA ILE A 318 -16.69 -10.33 -7.27
C ILE A 318 -17.17 -11.31 -6.18
N GLY A 319 -18.21 -10.95 -5.43
CA GLY A 319 -18.82 -11.88 -4.49
C GLY A 319 -19.60 -13.02 -5.16
N LEU A 320 -20.29 -12.77 -6.28
CA LEU A 320 -20.95 -13.82 -7.06
C LEU A 320 -19.94 -14.82 -7.66
N LEU A 321 -18.74 -14.35 -8.00
CA LEU A 321 -17.63 -15.19 -8.47
C LEU A 321 -17.00 -16.05 -7.36
N GLY A 322 -17.32 -15.79 -6.10
CA GLY A 322 -16.90 -16.60 -4.95
C GLY A 322 -15.80 -16.00 -4.07
N ALA A 323 -15.51 -14.71 -4.19
CA ALA A 323 -14.69 -14.01 -3.20
C ALA A 323 -15.43 -13.94 -1.85
N ASP A 324 -14.76 -14.32 -0.77
CA ASP A 324 -15.33 -14.20 0.59
C ASP A 324 -15.25 -12.77 1.10
N LYS A 325 -14.11 -12.09 0.87
CA LYS A 325 -13.87 -10.72 1.33
C LYS A 325 -12.99 -9.94 0.37
N ILE A 326 -13.27 -8.64 0.28
CA ILE A 326 -12.45 -7.67 -0.46
C ILE A 326 -11.80 -6.71 0.54
N PHE A 327 -10.49 -6.56 0.42
CA PHE A 327 -9.67 -5.67 1.25
C PHE A 327 -9.29 -4.44 0.44
N PHE A 328 -9.83 -3.29 0.83
CA PHE A 328 -9.54 -2.00 0.23
C PHE A 328 -8.55 -1.21 1.08
N TYR A 329 -7.77 -0.39 0.40
CA TYR A 329 -6.96 0.64 1.03
C TYR A 329 -7.46 2.00 0.58
N GLU A 330 -7.79 2.88 1.51
CA GLU A 330 -8.38 4.19 1.20
C GLU A 330 -7.31 5.28 1.33
N LEU A 331 -6.96 5.94 0.22
CA LEU A 331 -6.18 7.19 0.25
C LEU A 331 -7.17 8.35 0.31
N GLN A 332 -7.72 8.73 -0.86
CA GLN A 332 -8.67 9.83 -1.01
C GLN A 332 -9.73 9.43 -2.02
N VAL A 333 -10.97 9.31 -1.57
CA VAL A 333 -12.08 8.89 -2.43
C VAL A 333 -13.25 9.85 -2.29
N HIS A 334 -14.10 9.87 -3.30
CA HIS A 334 -15.33 10.64 -3.27
C HIS A 334 -16.22 10.24 -2.06
N PRO A 335 -16.94 11.15 -1.39
CA PRO A 335 -17.77 10.82 -0.23
C PRO A 335 -18.82 9.72 -0.48
N ASN A 336 -19.37 9.64 -1.70
CA ASN A 336 -20.28 8.53 -2.06
C ASN A 336 -19.56 7.18 -2.13
N VAL A 337 -18.27 7.16 -2.51
CA VAL A 337 -17.44 5.94 -2.47
C VAL A 337 -17.20 5.53 -1.02
N THR A 338 -16.84 6.46 -0.13
CA THR A 338 -16.75 6.18 1.33
C THR A 338 -18.07 5.62 1.88
N LYS A 339 -19.22 6.17 1.45
CA LYS A 339 -20.55 5.66 1.81
C LYS A 339 -20.76 4.21 1.37
N VAL A 340 -20.41 3.87 0.12
CA VAL A 340 -20.49 2.49 -0.41
C VAL A 340 -19.56 1.55 0.36
N LEU A 341 -18.31 1.93 0.57
CA LEU A 341 -17.34 1.13 1.32
C LEU A 341 -17.81 0.86 2.76
N GLY A 342 -18.33 1.89 3.43
CA GLY A 342 -18.89 1.77 4.78
C GLY A 342 -20.10 0.83 4.84
N HIS A 343 -20.94 0.80 3.80
CA HIS A 343 -22.06 -0.14 3.71
C HIS A 343 -21.58 -1.60 3.64
N TYR A 344 -20.67 -1.90 2.71
CA TYR A 344 -20.17 -3.27 2.56
C TYR A 344 -19.27 -3.71 3.73
N GLN A 345 -18.63 -2.77 4.43
CA GLN A 345 -17.92 -3.05 5.66
C GLN A 345 -18.86 -3.50 6.77
N ARG A 346 -20.03 -2.85 6.94
CA ARG A 346 -21.06 -3.30 7.90
C ARG A 346 -21.64 -4.67 7.55
N LEU A 347 -21.75 -4.99 6.27
CA LEU A 347 -22.16 -6.33 5.81
C LEU A 347 -21.05 -7.39 5.95
N GLY A 348 -19.85 -7.01 6.39
CA GLY A 348 -18.72 -7.92 6.56
C GLY A 348 -18.11 -8.44 5.26
N ARG A 349 -18.52 -7.93 4.09
CA ARG A 349 -18.02 -8.33 2.76
C ARG A 349 -16.76 -7.57 2.33
N VAL A 350 -16.55 -6.42 2.95
CA VAL A 350 -15.41 -5.54 2.72
C VAL A 350 -14.69 -5.24 4.03
N HIS A 351 -13.38 -5.04 3.96
CA HIS A 351 -12.62 -4.35 5.00
C HIS A 351 -11.81 -3.21 4.38
N VAL A 352 -11.84 -2.03 5.01
CA VAL A 352 -11.17 -0.83 4.53
C VAL A 352 -10.05 -0.47 5.51
N THR A 353 -8.82 -0.43 5.02
CA THR A 353 -7.66 0.07 5.76
C THR A 353 -7.32 1.47 5.25
N PRO A 354 -7.43 2.53 6.07
CA PRO A 354 -6.93 3.85 5.70
C PRO A 354 -5.43 3.82 5.38
N LEU A 355 -5.00 4.64 4.43
CA LEU A 355 -3.61 4.66 3.94
C LEU A 355 -3.11 6.09 3.77
N THR A 356 -1.81 6.28 4.00
CA THR A 356 -1.06 7.51 3.75
C THR A 356 0.21 7.19 2.96
N LEU A 357 0.76 8.19 2.26
CA LEU A 357 2.08 8.10 1.65
C LEU A 357 3.16 8.35 2.72
N PRO A 358 4.23 7.53 2.78
CA PRO A 358 5.27 7.68 3.78
C PRO A 358 6.27 8.78 3.47
N GLY A 359 7.00 9.18 4.51
CA GLY A 359 8.09 10.15 4.45
C GLY A 359 7.59 11.56 4.24
N GLY A 360 8.33 12.33 3.43
CA GLY A 360 7.95 13.70 3.04
C GLY A 360 6.95 13.78 1.88
N GLN A 361 6.25 12.68 1.56
CA GLN A 361 5.24 12.68 0.51
C GLN A 361 3.94 13.34 0.98
N PRO A 362 3.19 14.02 0.08
CA PRO A 362 2.01 14.78 0.47
C PRO A 362 0.83 13.87 0.82
N ASN A 363 0.12 14.22 1.90
CA ASN A 363 -1.09 13.53 2.37
C ASN A 363 -2.32 14.47 2.45
N VAL A 364 -2.18 15.72 2.03
CA VAL A 364 -3.30 16.65 1.88
C VAL A 364 -4.12 16.22 0.66
N PRO A 365 -5.46 16.04 0.75
CA PRO A 365 -6.24 15.29 -0.25
C PRO A 365 -5.97 15.65 -1.73
N ALA A 366 -6.20 16.91 -2.12
CA ALA A 366 -6.01 17.34 -3.50
C ALA A 366 -4.53 17.32 -3.94
N PHE A 367 -3.60 17.61 -3.04
CA PHE A 367 -2.17 17.58 -3.36
C PHE A 367 -1.65 16.14 -3.49
N GLN A 368 -2.14 15.22 -2.66
CA GLN A 368 -1.85 13.79 -2.76
C GLN A 368 -2.33 13.22 -4.10
N HIS A 369 -3.58 13.50 -4.49
CA HIS A 369 -4.14 13.09 -5.79
C HIS A 369 -3.30 13.63 -6.96
N MET A 370 -2.96 14.92 -6.92
CA MET A 370 -2.11 15.55 -7.94
C MET A 370 -0.72 14.91 -7.99
N TYR A 371 -0.11 14.63 -6.84
CA TYR A 371 1.19 14.00 -6.73
C TYR A 371 1.19 12.61 -7.36
N LEU A 372 0.24 11.75 -7.01
CA LEU A 372 0.12 10.39 -7.55
C LEU A 372 -0.17 10.38 -9.05
N THR A 373 -0.95 11.35 -9.53
CA THR A 373 -1.24 11.53 -10.96
C THR A 373 -0.02 11.98 -11.75
N LYS A 374 0.77 12.92 -11.22
CA LYS A 374 1.93 13.50 -11.92
C LYS A 374 3.22 12.67 -11.76
N LYS A 375 3.36 11.90 -10.67
CA LYS A 375 4.55 11.08 -10.35
C LYS A 375 4.23 9.59 -10.44
N THR A 376 3.90 9.11 -11.63
CA THR A 376 3.43 7.72 -11.87
C THR A 376 4.35 6.64 -11.30
N ASN A 377 5.68 6.78 -11.36
CA ASN A 377 6.59 5.79 -10.79
C ASN A 377 6.51 5.74 -9.25
N HIS A 378 6.32 6.90 -8.60
CA HIS A 378 6.15 6.96 -7.15
C HIS A 378 4.80 6.34 -6.77
N LYS A 379 3.74 6.65 -7.52
CA LYS A 379 2.44 5.99 -7.36
C LYS A 379 2.57 4.47 -7.39
N ARG A 380 3.18 3.91 -8.44
CA ARG A 380 3.35 2.47 -8.59
C ARG A 380 4.18 1.83 -7.47
N GLN A 381 5.16 2.54 -6.92
CA GLN A 381 5.97 2.04 -5.80
C GLN A 381 5.18 2.06 -4.48
N ASN A 382 4.38 3.10 -4.24
CA ASN A 382 3.49 3.17 -3.09
C ASN A 382 2.38 2.10 -3.15
N GLU A 383 1.88 1.76 -4.35
CA GLU A 383 0.88 0.70 -4.55
C GLU A 383 1.36 -0.69 -4.07
N LEU A 384 2.67 -0.90 -3.91
CA LEU A 384 3.20 -2.20 -3.48
C LEU A 384 3.03 -2.47 -2.00
N ILE A 385 2.93 -1.43 -1.19
CA ILE A 385 2.72 -1.58 0.25
C ILE A 385 1.38 -2.23 0.56
N PRO A 386 0.22 -1.73 0.07
CA PRO A 386 -1.07 -2.36 0.34
C PRO A 386 -1.16 -3.79 -0.21
N TYR A 387 -0.56 -4.11 -1.36
CA TYR A 387 -0.56 -5.49 -1.87
C TYR A 387 0.14 -6.47 -0.92
N ASN A 388 1.30 -6.07 -0.38
CA ASN A 388 2.10 -6.94 0.46
C ASN A 388 1.58 -6.95 1.91
N ASP A 389 1.09 -5.82 2.43
CA ASP A 389 0.38 -5.77 3.71
C ASP A 389 -0.84 -6.70 3.71
N CYS A 390 -1.68 -6.64 2.66
CA CYS A 390 -2.85 -7.50 2.53
C CYS A 390 -2.47 -8.98 2.42
N LEU A 391 -1.45 -9.31 1.61
CA LEU A 391 -0.92 -10.67 1.54
C LEU A 391 -0.56 -11.19 2.94
N TYR A 392 0.26 -10.45 3.68
CA TYR A 392 0.78 -10.94 4.95
C TYR A 392 -0.28 -10.98 6.06
N LYS A 393 -1.26 -10.07 6.07
CA LYS A 393 -2.40 -10.13 6.98
C LYS A 393 -3.26 -11.38 6.78
N HIS A 394 -3.38 -11.83 5.53
CA HIS A 394 -4.40 -12.81 5.13
C HIS A 394 -3.84 -14.12 4.55
N MET A 395 -2.52 -14.31 4.51
CA MET A 395 -1.88 -15.51 3.93
C MET A 395 -2.27 -16.82 4.62
N TYR A 396 -2.68 -16.76 5.87
CA TYR A 396 -3.18 -17.93 6.62
C TYR A 396 -4.69 -18.07 6.58
N GLU A 397 -5.42 -17.05 6.14
CA GLU A 397 -6.87 -17.06 6.10
C GLU A 397 -7.42 -17.58 4.77
N TYR A 398 -6.66 -17.43 3.68
CA TYR A 398 -7.13 -17.79 2.33
C TYR A 398 -6.20 -18.76 1.60
N GLU A 399 -6.77 -19.61 0.75
CA GLU A 399 -6.04 -20.48 -0.19
C GLU A 399 -5.47 -19.69 -1.37
N TYR A 400 -6.23 -18.71 -1.86
CA TYR A 400 -5.84 -17.83 -2.96
C TYR A 400 -6.18 -16.38 -2.66
N ILE A 401 -5.25 -15.49 -3.02
CA ILE A 401 -5.46 -14.04 -2.96
C ILE A 401 -5.31 -13.48 -4.37
N ALA A 402 -6.32 -12.77 -4.87
CA ALA A 402 -6.24 -12.05 -6.13
C ALA A 402 -5.93 -10.56 -5.89
N LEU A 403 -5.08 -9.97 -6.74
CA LEU A 403 -4.87 -8.53 -6.77
C LEU A 403 -5.62 -7.94 -7.96
N LEU A 404 -6.70 -7.20 -7.71
CA LEU A 404 -7.56 -6.65 -8.76
C LEU A 404 -7.72 -5.15 -8.60
N ASP A 405 -7.72 -4.43 -9.73
CA ASP A 405 -8.25 -3.08 -9.77
C ASP A 405 -9.79 -3.13 -9.85
N VAL A 406 -10.47 -2.06 -9.45
CA VAL A 406 -11.95 -1.99 -9.41
C VAL A 406 -12.62 -1.97 -10.80
N ASP A 407 -11.81 -1.98 -11.86
CA ASP A 407 -12.20 -2.06 -13.26
C ASP A 407 -11.80 -3.40 -13.91
N GLU A 408 -11.30 -4.35 -13.12
CA GLU A 408 -10.79 -5.65 -13.58
C GLU A 408 -11.57 -6.82 -12.96
N VAL A 409 -11.88 -7.83 -13.77
CA VAL A 409 -12.57 -9.04 -13.31
C VAL A 409 -11.90 -10.27 -13.92
N ILE A 410 -11.44 -11.21 -13.09
CA ILE A 410 -11.09 -12.55 -13.56
C ILE A 410 -12.40 -13.31 -13.79
N MET A 411 -12.79 -13.47 -15.05
CA MET A 411 -14.04 -14.10 -15.45
C MET A 411 -13.79 -15.53 -15.95
N PRO A 412 -14.33 -16.56 -15.28
CA PRO A 412 -14.36 -17.91 -15.83
C PRO A 412 -15.26 -17.95 -17.08
N VAL A 413 -14.74 -18.53 -18.17
CA VAL A 413 -15.48 -18.63 -19.43
C VAL A 413 -16.59 -19.67 -19.32
N GLN A 414 -16.28 -20.83 -18.73
CA GLN A 414 -17.18 -21.99 -18.67
C GLN A 414 -17.85 -22.16 -17.29
N ASP A 415 -17.17 -21.76 -16.21
CA ASP A 415 -17.60 -22.03 -14.83
C ASP A 415 -18.40 -20.86 -14.21
N ALA A 416 -19.21 -21.12 -13.18
CA ALA A 416 -19.95 -20.08 -12.48
C ALA A 416 -19.16 -19.42 -11.34
N THR A 417 -18.06 -20.03 -10.88
CA THR A 417 -17.26 -19.52 -9.76
C THR A 417 -15.77 -19.74 -9.95
N TRP A 418 -14.95 -18.99 -9.21
CA TRP A 418 -13.50 -19.20 -9.13
C TRP A 418 -13.13 -20.55 -8.53
N GLN A 419 -13.95 -21.07 -7.61
CA GLN A 419 -13.74 -22.41 -7.05
C GLN A 419 -13.83 -23.49 -8.15
N GLU A 420 -14.88 -23.46 -8.95
CA GLU A 420 -15.08 -24.39 -10.06
C GLU A 420 -13.96 -24.28 -11.11
N LEU A 421 -13.59 -23.05 -11.48
CA LEU A 421 -12.45 -22.79 -12.35
C LEU A 421 -11.16 -23.42 -11.80
N MET A 422 -10.83 -23.17 -10.53
CA MET A 422 -9.60 -23.65 -9.93
C MET A 422 -9.57 -25.18 -9.77
N ARG A 423 -10.73 -25.84 -9.57
CA ARG A 423 -10.83 -27.30 -9.62
C ARG A 423 -10.39 -27.90 -10.95
N ARG A 424 -10.57 -27.19 -12.07
CA ARG A 424 -10.10 -27.62 -13.40
C ARG A 424 -8.65 -27.19 -13.67
N VAL A 425 -8.30 -25.97 -13.32
CA VAL A 425 -6.99 -25.35 -13.59
C VAL A 425 -5.85 -25.97 -12.79
N VAL A 426 -6.05 -26.24 -11.50
CA VAL A 426 -4.98 -26.75 -10.63
C VAL A 426 -4.47 -28.12 -11.12
N PRO A 427 -5.33 -29.11 -11.44
CA PRO A 427 -4.88 -30.36 -12.05
C PRO A 427 -4.11 -30.19 -13.35
N LYS A 428 -4.53 -29.27 -14.24
CA LYS A 428 -3.79 -28.98 -15.48
C LYS A 428 -2.36 -28.49 -15.17
N ALA A 429 -2.21 -27.57 -14.22
CA ALA A 429 -0.93 -27.06 -13.79
C ALA A 429 -0.01 -28.12 -13.16
N MET A 430 -0.60 -29.06 -12.40
CA MET A 430 0.09 -30.18 -11.76
C MET A 430 0.60 -31.22 -12.78
N ARG A 431 -0.13 -31.44 -13.89
CA ARG A 431 0.31 -32.34 -14.98
C ARG A 431 1.57 -31.82 -15.67
N LEU A 432 1.71 -30.49 -15.83
CA LEU A 432 2.91 -29.90 -16.41
C LEU A 432 4.14 -30.01 -15.48
N ARG A 433 3.91 -29.91 -14.17
CA ARG A 433 4.93 -30.10 -13.15
C ARG A 433 4.21 -30.44 -11.86
N ASN A 434 4.59 -31.54 -11.21
CA ASN A 434 3.98 -32.05 -9.99
C ASN A 434 4.31 -31.19 -8.76
N GLU A 435 3.95 -29.91 -8.82
CA GLU A 435 4.08 -28.93 -7.75
C GLU A 435 3.01 -27.84 -7.89
N THR A 436 2.52 -27.34 -6.75
CA THR A 436 1.68 -26.15 -6.72
C THR A 436 2.42 -24.94 -7.27
N ARG A 437 1.70 -24.02 -7.91
CA ARG A 437 2.26 -22.80 -8.49
C ARG A 437 2.15 -21.63 -7.52
N ALA A 438 3.08 -20.66 -7.63
CA ALA A 438 3.02 -19.43 -6.86
C ALA A 438 1.90 -18.50 -7.34
N SER A 439 1.56 -18.58 -8.62
CA SER A 439 0.45 -17.84 -9.21
C SER A 439 -0.19 -18.60 -10.38
N TYR A 440 -1.47 -18.33 -10.59
CA TYR A 440 -2.24 -18.76 -11.75
C TYR A 440 -2.70 -17.49 -12.47
N ASN A 441 -2.07 -17.17 -13.60
CA ASN A 441 -2.23 -15.89 -14.27
C ASN A 441 -3.24 -15.97 -15.41
N VAL A 442 -4.02 -14.91 -15.59
CA VAL A 442 -5.10 -14.82 -16.56
C VAL A 442 -4.79 -13.69 -17.55
N ARG A 443 -4.91 -13.97 -18.85
CA ARG A 443 -4.63 -12.99 -19.91
C ARG A 443 -5.69 -11.90 -19.97
N ASN A 444 -5.22 -10.67 -20.16
CA ASN A 444 -6.06 -9.49 -20.25
C ASN A 444 -6.76 -9.37 -21.60
N VAL A 445 -8.02 -8.93 -21.56
CA VAL A 445 -8.78 -8.48 -22.72
C VAL A 445 -9.58 -7.22 -22.37
N TYR A 446 -9.62 -6.26 -23.30
CA TYR A 446 -10.21 -4.95 -23.04
C TYR A 446 -11.69 -4.89 -23.43
N PHE A 447 -12.50 -4.32 -22.55
CA PHE A 447 -13.86 -3.86 -22.82
C PHE A 447 -13.82 -2.34 -22.76
N LEU A 448 -13.71 -1.68 -23.93
CA LEU A 448 -13.58 -0.23 -24.01
C LEU A 448 -14.96 0.44 -24.15
N ASP A 449 -15.18 1.58 -23.48
CA ASP A 449 -16.46 2.31 -23.53
C ASP A 449 -16.87 2.66 -24.97
N ASP A 450 -15.91 3.03 -25.84
CA ASP A 450 -16.15 3.33 -27.27
C ASP A 450 -16.66 2.12 -28.08
N LEU A 451 -16.35 0.89 -27.65
CA LEU A 451 -16.86 -0.30 -28.33
C LEU A 451 -18.37 -0.41 -28.13
N LEU A 452 -18.88 -0.07 -26.95
CA LEU A 452 -20.32 -0.06 -26.71
C LEU A 452 -21.02 1.04 -27.49
N HIS A 453 -20.47 2.25 -27.55
CA HIS A 453 -21.06 3.37 -28.29
C HIS A 453 -21.31 3.02 -29.77
N THR A 454 -20.45 2.18 -30.34
CA THR A 454 -20.58 1.72 -31.73
C THR A 454 -21.76 0.77 -31.93
N HIS A 455 -22.14 -0.01 -30.91
CA HIS A 455 -23.17 -1.06 -31.00
C HIS A 455 -24.50 -0.69 -30.30
N GLY A 456 -24.50 0.38 -29.49
CA GLY A 456 -25.66 0.83 -28.72
C GLY A 456 -25.86 0.05 -27.41
N THR A 457 -26.78 0.53 -26.57
CA THR A 457 -27.06 -0.08 -25.26
C THR A 457 -28.08 -1.22 -25.36
N PHE A 458 -27.95 -2.24 -24.52
CA PHE A 458 -28.90 -3.35 -24.42
C PHE A 458 -30.13 -2.93 -23.60
N LYS A 459 -31.33 -3.02 -24.20
CA LYS A 459 -32.59 -2.52 -23.61
C LYS A 459 -33.01 -3.26 -22.34
N ASP A 460 -32.72 -4.56 -22.27
CA ASP A 460 -33.09 -5.42 -21.14
C ASP A 460 -32.07 -5.37 -19.97
N ILE A 461 -31.10 -4.46 -20.05
CA ILE A 461 -30.09 -4.22 -19.02
C ILE A 461 -30.24 -2.77 -18.56
N PRO A 462 -30.34 -2.50 -17.25
CA PRO A 462 -30.40 -1.12 -16.78
C PRO A 462 -29.14 -0.34 -17.20
N LYS A 463 -29.32 0.90 -17.67
CA LYS A 463 -28.22 1.74 -18.20
C LYS A 463 -27.12 2.04 -17.17
N TYR A 464 -27.42 1.96 -15.88
CA TYR A 464 -26.46 2.18 -14.80
C TYR A 464 -25.55 0.97 -14.53
N MET A 465 -25.80 -0.19 -15.14
CA MET A 465 -24.97 -1.39 -15.02
C MET A 465 -23.83 -1.33 -16.06
N HIS A 466 -22.69 -0.77 -15.68
CA HIS A 466 -21.58 -0.53 -16.60
C HIS A 466 -21.04 -1.84 -17.17
N MET A 467 -20.64 -2.80 -16.35
CA MET A 467 -20.03 -4.05 -16.82
C MET A 467 -21.01 -4.92 -17.62
N LEU A 468 -22.29 -4.97 -17.22
CA LEU A 468 -23.30 -5.72 -17.97
C LEU A 468 -23.66 -5.09 -19.31
N GLN A 469 -23.55 -3.76 -19.45
CA GLN A 469 -23.75 -3.08 -20.73
C GLN A 469 -22.54 -3.25 -21.65
N HIS A 470 -21.33 -3.23 -21.11
CA HIS A 470 -20.09 -3.28 -21.88
C HIS A 470 -19.66 -4.72 -22.14
N VAL A 471 -20.34 -5.42 -23.07
CA VAL A 471 -20.01 -6.81 -23.46
C VAL A 471 -19.30 -6.94 -24.80
N TYR A 472 -19.05 -5.83 -25.49
CA TYR A 472 -18.15 -5.83 -26.64
C TYR A 472 -16.72 -5.66 -26.16
N ARG A 473 -15.89 -6.67 -26.42
CA ARG A 473 -14.46 -6.63 -26.11
C ARG A 473 -13.62 -6.58 -27.36
N SER A 474 -12.37 -6.15 -27.21
CA SER A 474 -11.33 -6.34 -28.23
C SER A 474 -11.25 -7.82 -28.62
N LYS A 475 -11.11 -8.09 -29.91
CA LYS A 475 -10.91 -9.45 -30.42
C LYS A 475 -9.64 -10.09 -29.85
N ASN A 476 -8.57 -9.30 -29.78
CA ASN A 476 -7.24 -9.75 -29.37
C ASN A 476 -7.01 -9.59 -27.85
N PHE A 477 -6.41 -10.62 -27.25
CA PHE A 477 -5.86 -10.57 -25.90
C PHE A 477 -4.50 -9.89 -25.88
N THR A 478 -4.11 -9.28 -24.75
CA THR A 478 -2.74 -8.75 -24.56
C THR A 478 -1.72 -9.87 -24.69
N LYS A 479 -0.49 -9.55 -25.12
CA LYS A 479 0.60 -10.53 -25.24
C LYS A 479 0.83 -11.30 -23.92
N PRO A 480 1.31 -12.55 -23.96
CA PRO A 480 1.57 -13.34 -22.75
C PRO A 480 2.37 -12.56 -21.70
N ASN A 481 1.96 -12.69 -20.43
CA ASN A 481 2.53 -11.98 -19.27
C ASN A 481 2.36 -10.45 -19.24
N GLN A 482 1.67 -9.83 -20.20
CA GLN A 482 1.40 -8.39 -20.19
C GLN A 482 0.03 -8.08 -19.59
N TYR A 483 0.00 -7.18 -18.61
CA TYR A 483 -1.22 -6.72 -17.93
C TYR A 483 -2.06 -7.85 -17.31
N ILE A 484 -1.47 -9.01 -17.06
CA ILE A 484 -2.13 -10.15 -16.42
C ILE A 484 -2.52 -9.82 -14.98
N LYS A 485 -3.52 -10.52 -14.44
CA LYS A 485 -3.78 -10.64 -13.00
C LYS A 485 -3.78 -12.10 -12.61
N CYS A 486 -3.55 -12.38 -11.34
CA CYS A 486 -3.34 -13.73 -10.86
C CYS A 486 -4.20 -14.06 -9.65
N PHE A 487 -4.53 -15.34 -9.51
CA PHE A 487 -4.73 -15.97 -8.20
C PHE A 487 -3.35 -16.32 -7.63
N HIS A 488 -2.94 -15.63 -6.57
CA HIS A 488 -1.68 -15.88 -5.89
C HIS A 488 -1.87 -16.94 -4.81
N ASN A 489 -0.93 -17.88 -4.72
CA ASN A 489 -0.89 -18.89 -3.66
C ASN A 489 -0.08 -18.34 -2.47
N PRO A 490 -0.72 -18.00 -1.33
CA PRO A 490 -0.03 -17.40 -0.20
C PRO A 490 0.98 -18.32 0.48
N GLU A 491 0.91 -19.64 0.28
CA GLU A 491 1.92 -20.58 0.80
C GLU A 491 3.28 -20.42 0.11
N ARG A 492 3.33 -19.76 -1.05
CA ARG A 492 4.54 -19.66 -1.88
C ARG A 492 5.05 -18.24 -2.07
N VAL A 493 4.19 -17.23 -2.10
CA VAL A 493 4.61 -15.88 -2.49
C VAL A 493 5.24 -15.12 -1.32
N VAL A 494 6.38 -14.47 -1.54
CA VAL A 494 7.04 -13.57 -0.56
C VAL A 494 6.74 -12.11 -0.85
N THR A 495 6.79 -11.70 -2.12
CA THR A 495 6.47 -10.33 -2.50
C THR A 495 5.60 -10.28 -3.75
N LEU A 496 4.65 -9.36 -3.75
CA LEU A 496 3.70 -9.14 -4.84
C LEU A 496 3.92 -7.82 -5.57
N HIS A 497 3.70 -7.87 -6.88
CA HIS A 497 3.42 -6.73 -7.75
C HIS A 497 1.98 -6.83 -8.26
N ASN A 498 1.39 -5.72 -8.73
CA ASN A 498 0.02 -5.64 -9.23
C ASN A 498 -0.35 -6.79 -10.20
N HIS A 499 0.61 -7.24 -11.01
CA HIS A 499 0.36 -8.25 -12.05
C HIS A 499 0.82 -9.68 -11.68
N PHE A 500 1.86 -9.85 -10.86
CA PHE A 500 2.53 -11.14 -10.65
C PHE A 500 3.40 -11.14 -9.38
N PRO A 501 3.78 -12.32 -8.83
CA PRO A 501 4.71 -12.38 -7.71
C PRO A 501 6.14 -12.01 -8.13
N LEU A 502 6.81 -11.19 -7.34
CA LEU A 502 8.19 -10.76 -7.57
C LEU A 502 9.22 -11.71 -6.91
N ALA A 503 8.87 -12.29 -5.76
CA ALA A 503 9.70 -13.26 -5.05
C ALA A 503 8.85 -14.34 -4.39
N CYS A 504 9.40 -15.55 -4.27
CA CYS A 504 8.71 -16.74 -3.78
C CYS A 504 9.60 -17.57 -2.84
N LEU A 505 8.97 -18.36 -1.97
CA LEU A 505 9.61 -19.29 -1.04
C LEU A 505 10.12 -20.54 -1.77
N GLY A 506 11.22 -21.09 -1.26
CA GLY A 506 11.85 -22.30 -1.78
C GLY A 506 12.69 -22.06 -3.05
N ALA A 507 12.03 -21.74 -4.18
CA ALA A 507 12.66 -21.57 -5.48
C ALA A 507 12.17 -20.27 -6.16
N GLY A 508 12.57 -20.07 -7.43
CA GLY A 508 12.02 -18.99 -8.25
C GLY A 508 10.50 -19.07 -8.37
N CYS A 509 9.86 -17.93 -8.64
CA CYS A 509 8.42 -17.87 -8.79
C CYS A 509 7.94 -18.69 -9.99
N THR A 510 6.99 -19.59 -9.75
CA THR A 510 6.35 -20.40 -10.78
C THR A 510 4.94 -19.89 -11.02
N SER A 511 4.64 -19.58 -12.28
CA SER A 511 3.32 -19.10 -12.69
C SER A 511 2.74 -20.04 -13.74
N TYR A 512 1.46 -20.41 -13.60
CA TYR A 512 0.74 -21.14 -14.63
C TYR A 512 -0.16 -20.18 -15.41
N PRO A 513 0.04 -20.05 -16.74
CA PRO A 513 -0.87 -19.28 -17.58
C PRO A 513 -2.16 -20.08 -17.77
N ILE A 514 -3.27 -19.56 -17.27
CA ILE A 514 -4.60 -20.13 -17.52
C ILE A 514 -4.96 -19.89 -18.98
N ASP A 515 -5.43 -20.93 -19.65
CA ASP A 515 -5.87 -20.89 -21.03
C ASP A 515 -7.04 -19.90 -21.20
N THR A 516 -7.07 -19.16 -22.31
CA THR A 516 -8.10 -18.13 -22.56
C THR A 516 -9.50 -18.73 -22.70
N GLU A 517 -9.59 -20.02 -22.96
CA GLU A 517 -10.82 -20.80 -23.04
C GLU A 517 -11.35 -21.19 -21.65
N ASP A 518 -10.51 -21.12 -20.61
CA ASP A 518 -10.90 -21.35 -19.22
C ASP A 518 -11.28 -20.06 -18.51
N ALA A 519 -10.45 -19.01 -18.65
CA ALA A 519 -10.70 -17.72 -18.01
C ALA A 519 -10.08 -16.55 -18.78
N GLN A 520 -10.69 -15.39 -18.60
CA GLN A 520 -10.19 -14.12 -19.14
C GLN A 520 -10.18 -13.05 -18.07
N LEU A 521 -9.17 -12.18 -18.08
CA LEU A 521 -9.15 -10.97 -17.29
C LEU A 521 -9.86 -9.89 -18.09
N GLN A 522 -11.11 -9.64 -17.74
CA GLN A 522 -11.92 -8.58 -18.34
C GLN A 522 -11.49 -7.24 -17.75
N HIS A 523 -11.04 -6.32 -18.59
CA HIS A 523 -10.61 -4.99 -18.18
C HIS A 523 -11.50 -3.92 -18.79
N TYR A 524 -12.36 -3.34 -17.95
CA TYR A 524 -13.39 -2.36 -18.32
C TYR A 524 -12.83 -0.95 -18.28
N ARG A 525 -12.73 -0.27 -19.42
CA ARG A 525 -11.94 0.96 -19.51
C ARG A 525 -12.62 1.99 -20.40
N ALA A 526 -12.60 3.26 -19.97
CA ALA A 526 -12.98 4.35 -20.85
C ALA A 526 -12.04 4.46 -22.07
N ASP A 527 -10.74 4.31 -21.85
CA ASP A 527 -9.71 4.40 -22.90
C ASP A 527 -8.51 3.47 -22.61
N CYS A 528 -7.77 3.16 -23.67
CA CYS A 528 -6.50 2.45 -23.61
C CYS A 528 -5.51 3.13 -22.67
N VAL A 529 -4.69 2.31 -22.01
CA VAL A 529 -3.56 2.81 -21.21
C VAL A 529 -2.59 3.60 -22.08
N LYS A 530 -2.02 4.68 -21.54
CA LYS A 530 -1.08 5.57 -22.26
C LYS A 530 0.07 4.80 -22.92
N SER A 531 0.57 3.74 -22.27
CA SER A 531 1.64 2.86 -22.77
C SER A 531 1.25 2.07 -24.01
N LEU A 532 -0.04 1.83 -24.26
CA LEU A 532 -0.54 1.08 -25.41
C LEU A 532 -1.06 2.00 -26.53
N LYS A 533 -0.96 3.33 -26.42
CA LYS A 533 -1.51 4.25 -27.45
C LYS A 533 -1.13 3.88 -28.88
N LYS A 534 0.09 3.39 -29.12
CA LYS A 534 0.58 3.00 -30.46
C LYS A 534 -0.09 1.74 -31.01
N THR A 535 -0.41 0.78 -30.15
CA THR A 535 -1.04 -0.50 -30.52
C THR A 535 -2.52 -0.53 -30.17
N CYS A 536 -3.07 0.57 -29.65
CA CYS A 536 -4.43 0.62 -29.16
C CYS A 536 -5.46 0.51 -30.29
N VAL A 537 -5.07 1.00 -31.48
CA VAL A 537 -5.86 0.85 -32.71
C VAL A 537 -6.22 -0.62 -32.95
N GLU A 538 -5.26 -1.54 -32.76
CA GLU A 538 -5.48 -2.99 -32.91
C GLU A 538 -6.53 -3.56 -31.95
N TYR A 539 -6.67 -2.96 -30.76
CA TYR A 539 -7.67 -3.36 -29.77
C TYR A 539 -9.05 -2.71 -30.01
N ARG A 540 -9.12 -1.67 -30.84
CA ARG A 540 -10.35 -0.93 -31.15
C ARG A 540 -11.00 -1.35 -32.46
N GLU A 541 -10.20 -1.63 -33.49
CA GLU A 541 -10.69 -1.89 -34.85
C GLU A 541 -11.60 -3.12 -34.93
N ASN A 542 -11.31 -4.15 -34.13
CA ASN A 542 -12.04 -5.41 -34.15
C ASN A 542 -12.60 -5.73 -32.77
N SER A 543 -13.92 -5.70 -32.65
CA SER A 543 -14.64 -6.10 -31.44
C SER A 543 -15.43 -7.39 -31.65
N VAL A 544 -15.61 -8.13 -30.55
CA VAL A 544 -16.42 -9.36 -30.50
C VAL A 544 -17.39 -9.23 -29.34
N LEU A 545 -18.63 -9.65 -29.55
CA LEU A 545 -19.64 -9.76 -28.49
C LEU A 545 -19.26 -10.91 -27.55
N ASP A 546 -19.09 -10.60 -26.28
CA ASP A 546 -18.77 -11.56 -25.23
C ASP A 546 -19.79 -11.47 -24.08
N PRO A 547 -20.88 -12.25 -24.14
CA PRO A 547 -21.94 -12.21 -23.15
C PRO A 547 -21.61 -13.02 -21.88
N THR A 548 -20.37 -13.44 -21.64
CA THR A 548 -20.01 -14.33 -20.51
C THR A 548 -20.50 -13.79 -19.17
N ILE A 549 -20.40 -12.48 -18.96
CA ILE A 549 -20.86 -11.82 -17.72
C ILE A 549 -22.38 -11.91 -17.52
N TRP A 550 -23.17 -12.07 -18.60
CA TRP A 550 -24.63 -12.15 -18.50
C TRP A 550 -25.14 -13.41 -17.81
N ARG A 551 -24.28 -14.42 -17.58
CA ARG A 551 -24.56 -15.53 -16.65
C ARG A 551 -25.04 -15.05 -15.28
N TYR A 552 -24.56 -13.87 -14.85
CA TYR A 552 -24.90 -13.27 -13.56
C TYR A 552 -25.95 -12.17 -13.65
N LYS A 553 -26.49 -11.86 -14.86
CA LYS A 553 -27.29 -10.66 -15.14
C LYS A 553 -28.38 -10.43 -14.10
N ASP A 554 -29.29 -11.38 -13.94
CA ASP A 554 -30.49 -11.18 -13.12
C ASP A 554 -30.14 -11.02 -11.64
N LYS A 555 -29.24 -11.88 -11.13
CA LYS A 555 -28.76 -11.80 -9.74
C LYS A 555 -27.99 -10.52 -9.47
N LEU A 556 -27.13 -10.10 -10.40
CA LEU A 556 -26.30 -8.92 -10.27
C LEU A 556 -27.15 -7.64 -10.32
N VAL A 557 -28.05 -7.52 -11.30
CA VAL A 557 -29.00 -6.40 -11.38
C VAL A 557 -29.82 -6.29 -10.11
N ALA A 558 -30.37 -7.39 -9.61
CA ALA A 558 -31.18 -7.40 -8.39
C ALA A 558 -30.39 -6.88 -7.18
N ARG A 559 -29.18 -7.40 -6.95
CA ARG A 559 -28.33 -6.99 -5.81
C ARG A 559 -27.86 -5.55 -5.91
N VAL A 560 -27.37 -5.13 -7.08
CA VAL A 560 -26.91 -3.76 -7.30
C VAL A 560 -28.06 -2.77 -7.11
N THR A 561 -29.22 -3.05 -7.71
CA THR A 561 -30.39 -2.18 -7.58
C THR A 561 -30.86 -2.05 -6.13
N ALA A 562 -30.87 -3.16 -5.38
CA ALA A 562 -31.22 -3.13 -3.96
C ALA A 562 -30.23 -2.29 -3.15
N THR A 563 -28.92 -2.48 -3.34
CA THR A 563 -27.88 -1.70 -2.67
C THR A 563 -27.97 -0.21 -3.01
N LEU A 564 -28.16 0.14 -4.28
CA LEU A 564 -28.30 1.53 -4.71
C LEU A 564 -29.54 2.21 -4.11
N LYS A 565 -30.66 1.48 -3.96
CA LYS A 565 -31.85 1.96 -3.23
C LYS A 565 -31.53 2.21 -1.75
N ILE A 566 -30.91 1.26 -1.07
CA ILE A 566 -30.53 1.38 0.36
C ILE A 566 -29.62 2.60 0.59
N LEU A 567 -28.72 2.88 -0.34
CA LEU A 567 -27.77 4.00 -0.24
C LEU A 567 -28.32 5.33 -0.79
N GLY A 568 -29.59 5.36 -1.21
CA GLY A 568 -30.28 6.57 -1.66
C GLY A 568 -29.83 7.10 -3.02
N PHE A 569 -29.22 6.27 -3.89
CA PHE A 569 -28.74 6.73 -5.21
C PHE A 569 -29.86 6.97 -6.23
N PHE A 570 -31.09 6.54 -5.95
CA PHE A 570 -32.26 6.80 -6.80
C PHE A 570 -33.16 7.94 -6.26
N GLY A 571 -32.71 8.66 -5.23
CA GLY A 571 -33.54 9.63 -4.51
C GLY A 571 -34.57 8.97 -3.59
N SER A 572 -35.14 9.76 -2.67
CA SER A 572 -36.37 9.38 -1.98
C SER A 572 -37.49 9.38 -3.01
N SER A 573 -38.29 8.32 -3.09
CA SER A 573 -39.57 8.41 -3.78
C SER A 573 -40.41 9.47 -3.05
N SER A 574 -40.42 10.69 -3.59
CA SER A 574 -41.34 11.76 -3.23
C SER A 574 -42.76 11.35 -3.54
#